data_AF-A0A3N1UQH5-F1
#
_entry.id   AF-A0A3N1UQH5-F1
#
_cell.length_a   1.000
_cell.length_b   1.000
_cell.length_c   1.000
_cell.angle_alpha   90.00
_cell.angle_beta   90.00
_cell.angle_gamma   90.00
#
_symmetry.space_group_name_H-M   'P 1'
#
loop_
_entity.id
_entity.type
_entity.pdbx_description
1 polymer ?
#
loop_
_entity_poly.entity_id
_entity_poly.type
_entity_poly.pdbx_seq_one_letter_code
_entity_poly.pdbx_strand_id
1 'polypeptide(L)'
;MKKQQRAWLVVLMVTVFGVLNASVPLLAQEPGFTRQDRDLLVELRTRMLEMDKRIEQVDKRFDQLIHFLYILAGIFTSLVVAVIGFAYWERRTIISQAKKETKEDLEREGRLRDVILALREFAAKNEDLASILRSYHLL
;
A
#
# COMPACT_ATOMS: atom_id res chain seq x y z
N MET A 1 53.01 61.45 -56.41
CA MET A 1 51.95 60.45 -56.65
C MET A 1 51.32 59.86 -55.36
N LYS A 2 52.03 59.78 -54.23
CA LYS A 2 51.53 59.18 -52.97
C LYS A 2 50.32 59.89 -52.30
N LYS A 3 50.09 61.18 -52.56
CA LYS A 3 48.99 61.96 -51.94
C LYS A 3 47.62 61.62 -52.53
N GLN A 4 47.54 61.36 -53.84
CA GLN A 4 46.29 60.96 -54.49
C GLN A 4 45.87 59.52 -54.16
N GLN A 5 46.81 58.58 -54.03
CA GLN A 5 46.50 57.20 -53.65
C GLN A 5 45.92 57.10 -52.23
N ARG A 6 46.41 57.91 -51.28
CA ARG A 6 45.87 57.95 -49.92
C ARG A 6 44.45 58.52 -49.88
N ALA A 7 44.14 59.50 -50.73
CA ALA A 7 42.80 60.05 -50.84
C ALA A 7 41.81 59.00 -51.38
N TRP A 8 42.19 58.24 -52.41
CA TRP A 8 41.34 57.17 -52.96
C TRP A 8 41.12 56.01 -51.99
N LEU A 9 42.14 55.64 -51.21
CA LEU A 9 42.01 54.63 -50.16
C LEU A 9 41.07 55.07 -49.04
N VAL A 10 41.12 56.34 -48.62
CA VAL A 10 40.21 56.87 -47.60
C VAL A 10 38.76 56.89 -48.10
N VAL A 11 38.54 57.30 -49.36
CA VAL A 11 37.19 57.27 -49.97
C VAL A 11 36.66 55.84 -50.04
N LEU A 12 37.48 54.88 -50.46
CA LEU A 12 37.09 53.47 -50.52
C LEU A 12 36.83 52.88 -49.13
N MET A 13 37.59 53.28 -48.12
CA MET A 13 37.36 52.84 -46.74
C MET A 13 36.08 53.44 -46.16
N VAL A 14 35.75 54.69 -46.49
CA VAL A 14 34.51 55.35 -46.07
C VAL A 14 33.29 54.76 -46.78
N THR A 15 33.40 54.41 -48.06
CA THR A 15 32.30 53.73 -48.77
C THR A 15 32.11 52.31 -48.26
N VAL A 16 33.20 51.56 -48.02
CA VAL A 16 33.12 50.22 -47.41
C VAL A 16 32.57 50.30 -46.00
N PHE A 17 33.00 51.26 -45.18
CA PHE A 17 32.47 51.47 -43.83
C PHE A 17 31.01 51.91 -43.84
N GLY A 18 30.62 52.75 -44.79
CA GLY A 18 29.23 53.15 -45.00
C GLY A 18 28.34 51.98 -45.41
N VAL A 19 28.82 51.09 -46.29
CA VAL A 19 28.11 49.86 -46.69
C VAL A 19 28.07 48.82 -45.56
N LEU A 20 29.15 48.70 -44.77
CA LEU A 20 29.20 47.80 -43.62
C LEU A 20 28.23 48.26 -42.52
N ASN A 21 28.15 49.56 -42.24
CA ASN A 21 27.24 50.13 -41.23
C ASN A 21 25.78 50.22 -41.72
N ALA A 22 25.55 50.46 -43.01
CA ALA A 22 24.21 50.44 -43.60
C ALA A 22 23.55 49.04 -43.56
N SER A 23 24.33 47.98 -43.35
CA SER A 23 23.85 46.61 -43.18
C SER A 23 23.47 46.27 -41.73
N VAL A 24 23.65 47.19 -40.78
CA VAL A 24 23.44 46.95 -39.34
C VAL A 24 22.00 47.18 -38.82
N PRO A 25 21.03 47.83 -39.50
CA PRO A 25 19.71 47.98 -38.91
C PRO A 25 18.72 46.87 -39.32
N LEU A 26 19.17 45.64 -39.58
CA LEU A 26 18.26 44.54 -39.96
C LEU A 26 18.13 43.41 -38.92
N LEU A 27 19.04 43.31 -37.94
CA LEU A 27 19.04 42.20 -36.97
C LEU A 27 18.82 42.62 -35.52
N ALA A 28 18.36 43.86 -35.26
CA ALA A 28 18.11 44.37 -33.92
C ALA A 28 16.68 44.89 -33.70
N GLN A 29 15.70 44.28 -34.37
CA GLN A 29 14.31 44.41 -33.96
C GLN A 29 13.92 43.11 -33.26
N GLU A 30 14.27 43.02 -31.97
CA GLU A 30 13.59 42.12 -31.05
C GLU A 30 12.08 42.36 -31.26
N PRO A 31 11.29 41.36 -31.66
CA PRO A 31 9.85 41.54 -31.82
C PRO A 31 9.28 41.88 -30.44
N GLY A 32 9.10 43.18 -30.18
CA GLY A 32 8.51 43.66 -28.95
C GLY A 32 7.11 43.10 -28.81
N PHE A 33 6.77 42.66 -27.61
CA PHE A 33 5.51 42.01 -27.24
C PHE A 33 4.30 42.65 -27.96
N THR A 34 3.79 41.96 -28.98
CA THR A 34 2.81 42.53 -29.91
C THR A 34 1.44 42.62 -29.23
N ARG A 35 0.46 43.31 -29.84
CA ARG A 35 -0.92 43.26 -29.30
C ARG A 35 -1.51 41.86 -29.36
N GLN A 36 -1.19 41.10 -30.40
CA GLN A 36 -1.66 39.73 -30.57
C GLN A 36 -1.13 38.80 -29.47
N ASP A 37 0.12 38.97 -29.04
CA ASP A 37 0.67 38.20 -27.92
C ASP A 37 -0.04 38.52 -26.59
N ARG A 38 -0.48 39.77 -26.40
CA ARG A 38 -1.30 40.16 -25.23
C ARG A 38 -2.65 39.46 -25.23
N ASP A 39 -3.34 39.44 -26.36
CA ASP A 39 -4.66 38.83 -26.46
C ASP A 39 -4.57 37.31 -26.25
N LEU A 40 -3.55 36.65 -26.81
CA LEU A 40 -3.26 35.24 -26.57
C LEU A 40 -2.96 34.96 -25.09
N LEU A 41 -2.17 35.80 -24.42
CA LEU A 41 -1.92 35.65 -22.98
C LEU A 41 -3.20 35.82 -22.16
N VAL A 42 -4.10 36.74 -22.54
CA VAL A 42 -5.38 36.94 -21.84
C VAL A 42 -6.27 35.72 -22.01
N GLU A 43 -6.35 35.15 -23.22
CA GLU A 43 -7.11 33.93 -23.46
C GLU A 43 -6.53 32.74 -22.69
N LEU A 44 -5.20 32.55 -22.74
CA LEU A 44 -4.51 31.50 -21.98
C LEU A 44 -4.74 31.64 -20.48
N ARG A 45 -4.63 32.86 -19.95
CA ARG A 45 -4.92 33.13 -18.53
C ARG A 45 -6.36 32.80 -18.16
N THR A 46 -7.30 33.09 -19.04
CA THR A 46 -8.72 32.80 -18.82
C THR A 46 -8.98 31.30 -18.81
N ARG A 47 -8.39 30.55 -19.76
CA ARG A 47 -8.45 29.08 -19.79
C ARG A 47 -7.79 28.45 -18.55
N MET A 48 -6.63 28.96 -18.12
CA MET A 48 -5.97 28.50 -16.90
C MET A 48 -6.86 28.72 -15.67
N LEU A 49 -7.45 29.91 -15.51
CA LEU A 49 -8.36 30.18 -14.39
C LEU A 49 -9.61 29.28 -14.41
N GLU A 50 -10.12 28.93 -15.58
CA GLU A 50 -11.21 27.96 -15.69
C GLU A 50 -10.75 26.54 -15.33
N MET A 51 -9.57 26.13 -15.79
CA MET A 51 -8.96 24.84 -15.44
C MET A 51 -8.73 24.73 -13.93
N ASP A 52 -8.21 25.77 -13.29
CA ASP A 52 -7.99 25.80 -11.83
C ASP A 52 -9.29 25.55 -11.06
N LYS A 53 -10.39 26.20 -11.47
CA LYS A 53 -11.72 25.97 -10.87
C LYS A 53 -12.20 24.53 -11.03
N ARG A 54 -11.99 23.94 -12.22
CA ARG A 54 -12.36 22.54 -12.49
C ARG A 54 -11.51 21.58 -11.67
N ILE A 55 -10.21 21.83 -11.54
CA ILE A 55 -9.31 21.04 -10.71
C ILE A 55 -9.71 21.13 -9.24
N GLU A 56 -9.98 22.32 -8.71
CA GLU A 56 -10.43 22.49 -7.33
C GLU A 56 -11.75 21.74 -7.06
N GLN A 57 -12.68 21.77 -8.02
CA GLN A 57 -13.92 21.00 -7.92
C GLN A 57 -13.69 19.49 -7.93
N VAL A 58 -12.74 19.02 -8.74
CA VAL A 58 -12.35 17.60 -8.82
C VAL A 58 -11.69 17.16 -7.50
N ASP A 59 -10.81 17.99 -6.94
CA ASP A 59 -10.10 17.72 -5.70
C ASP A 59 -11.07 17.48 -4.52
N LYS A 60 -12.09 18.34 -4.39
CA LYS A 60 -13.15 18.17 -3.37
C LYS A 60 -13.92 16.85 -3.51
N ARG A 61 -14.13 16.37 -4.74
CA ARG A 61 -14.80 15.08 -4.98
C ARG A 61 -13.87 13.91 -4.67
N PHE A 62 -12.58 14.04 -4.95
CA PHE A 62 -11.59 13.04 -4.59
C PHE A 62 -11.45 12.91 -3.07
N ASP A 63 -11.39 14.01 -2.33
CA ASP A 63 -11.39 13.98 -0.86
C ASP A 63 -12.61 13.24 -0.32
N GLN A 64 -13.80 13.49 -0.89
CA GLN A 64 -15.02 12.79 -0.51
C GLN A 64 -14.94 11.28 -0.81
N LEU A 65 -14.38 10.89 -1.97
CA LEU A 65 -14.20 9.49 -2.35
C LEU A 65 -13.18 8.78 -1.44
N ILE A 66 -12.07 9.45 -1.11
CA ILE A 66 -11.06 8.94 -0.18
C ILE A 66 -11.65 8.76 1.21
N HIS A 67 -12.44 9.73 1.70
CA HIS A 67 -13.15 9.61 2.97
C HIS A 67 -14.11 8.41 3.00
N PHE A 68 -14.89 8.21 1.92
CA PHE A 68 -15.76 7.04 1.82
C PHE A 68 -14.97 5.73 1.85
N LEU A 69 -13.85 5.67 1.12
CA LEU A 69 -12.97 4.51 1.10
C LEU A 69 -12.39 4.21 2.50
N TYR A 70 -11.98 5.24 3.26
CA TYR A 70 -11.51 5.08 4.64
C TYR A 70 -12.59 4.51 5.57
N ILE A 71 -13.84 4.95 5.44
CA ILE A 71 -14.95 4.40 6.25
C ILE A 71 -15.17 2.93 5.92
N LEU A 72 -15.22 2.58 4.62
CA LEU A 72 -15.36 1.19 4.18
C LEU A 72 -14.20 0.31 4.65
N ALA A 73 -12.97 0.79 4.47
CA ALA A 73 -11.76 0.12 4.95
C ALA A 73 -11.75 -0.02 6.48
N GLY A 74 -12.29 0.97 7.21
CA GLY A 74 -12.43 0.94 8.66
C GLY A 74 -13.36 -0.18 9.15
N ILE A 75 -14.52 -0.36 8.50
CA ILE A 75 -15.45 -1.46 8.81
C ILE A 75 -14.81 -2.82 8.50
N PHE A 76 -14.14 -2.93 7.34
CA PHE A 76 -13.48 -4.17 6.97
C PHE A 76 -12.34 -4.52 7.96
N THR A 77 -11.53 -3.53 8.32
CA THR A 77 -10.41 -3.70 9.27
C THR A 77 -10.93 -4.04 10.66
N SER A 78 -12.01 -3.40 11.13
CA SER A 78 -12.59 -3.70 12.44
C SER A 78 -13.13 -5.13 12.51
N LEU A 79 -13.74 -5.63 11.43
CA LEU A 79 -14.19 -7.02 11.33
C LEU A 79 -13.02 -8.00 11.35
N VAL A 80 -11.93 -7.71 10.63
CA VAL A 80 -10.70 -8.51 10.65
C VAL A 80 -10.10 -8.57 12.05
N VAL A 81 -10.01 -7.43 12.75
CA VAL A 81 -9.52 -7.37 14.13
C VAL A 81 -10.42 -8.17 15.07
N ALA A 82 -11.74 -8.12 14.89
CA ALA A 82 -12.68 -8.92 15.67
C ALA A 82 -12.46 -10.43 15.45
N VAL A 83 -12.28 -10.86 14.20
CA VAL A 83 -12.04 -12.27 13.85
C VAL A 83 -10.70 -12.76 14.42
N ILE A 84 -9.62 -11.98 14.26
CA ILE A 84 -8.30 -12.33 14.81
C ILE A 84 -8.34 -12.32 16.34
N GLY A 85 -9.00 -11.35 16.95
CA GLY A 85 -9.18 -11.26 18.40
C GLY A 85 -9.95 -12.46 18.95
N PHE A 86 -11.03 -12.87 18.29
CA PHE A 86 -11.79 -14.06 18.64
C PHE A 86 -10.93 -15.33 18.49
N ALA A 87 -10.20 -15.49 17.40
CA ALA A 87 -9.31 -16.63 17.18
C ALA A 87 -8.18 -16.72 18.24
N TYR A 88 -7.64 -15.59 18.67
CA TYR A 88 -6.64 -15.53 19.73
C TYR A 88 -7.25 -15.88 21.11
N TRP A 89 -8.46 -15.41 21.38
CA TRP A 89 -9.20 -15.76 22.60
C TRP A 89 -9.53 -17.26 22.64
N GLU A 90 -9.98 -17.82 21.51
CA GLU A 90 -10.43 -19.21 21.39
C GLU A 90 -9.33 -20.23 21.65
N ARG A 91 -8.08 -19.94 21.25
CA ARG A 91 -6.93 -20.80 21.58
C ARG A 91 -6.68 -20.89 23.10
N ARG A 92 -7.03 -19.87 23.89
CA ARG A 92 -6.86 -19.89 25.35
C ARG A 92 -8.03 -20.55 26.09
N THR A 93 -9.24 -20.59 25.51
CA THR A 93 -10.44 -21.14 26.17
C THR A 93 -10.75 -22.60 25.85
N ILE A 94 -10.51 -23.07 24.61
CA ILE A 94 -10.85 -24.46 24.21
C ILE A 94 -9.95 -25.51 24.86
N ILE A 95 -8.65 -25.23 25.01
CA ILE A 95 -7.70 -26.15 25.65
C ILE A 95 -8.07 -26.46 27.11
N SER A 96 -8.78 -25.54 27.79
CA SER A 96 -9.22 -25.73 29.18
C SER A 96 -10.43 -26.66 29.29
N GLN A 97 -11.37 -26.58 28.34
CA GLN A 97 -12.59 -27.40 28.32
C GLN A 97 -12.31 -28.82 27.82
N ALA A 98 -11.52 -28.98 26.75
CA ALA A 98 -11.15 -30.31 26.25
C ALA A 98 -10.33 -31.11 27.28
N LYS A 99 -9.45 -30.46 28.06
CA LYS A 99 -8.69 -31.13 29.13
C LYS A 99 -9.57 -31.65 30.29
N LYS A 100 -10.77 -31.11 30.48
CA LYS A 100 -11.68 -31.56 31.55
C LYS A 100 -12.44 -32.81 31.14
N GLU A 101 -13.00 -32.85 29.93
CA GLU A 101 -13.68 -34.05 29.43
C GLU A 101 -12.71 -35.23 29.25
N THR A 102 -11.48 -34.99 28.75
CA THR A 102 -10.49 -36.07 28.62
C THR A 102 -9.94 -36.57 29.97
N LYS A 103 -10.00 -35.77 31.04
CA LYS A 103 -9.56 -36.21 32.38
C LYS A 103 -10.54 -37.19 33.02
N GLU A 104 -11.84 -36.99 32.87
CA GLU A 104 -12.85 -37.92 33.41
C GLU A 104 -12.84 -39.27 32.69
N ASP A 105 -12.64 -39.28 31.37
CA ASP A 105 -12.49 -40.53 30.62
C ASP A 105 -11.18 -41.26 30.95
N LEU A 106 -10.08 -40.52 31.17
CA LEU A 106 -8.80 -41.11 31.60
C LEU A 106 -8.86 -41.67 33.03
N GLU A 107 -9.61 -41.02 33.94
CA GLU A 107 -9.85 -41.54 35.30
C GLU A 107 -10.72 -42.79 35.30
N ARG A 108 -11.71 -42.89 34.39
CA ARG A 108 -12.49 -44.12 34.20
C ARG A 108 -11.62 -45.28 33.73
N GLU A 109 -10.72 -45.07 32.77
CA GLU A 109 -9.75 -46.09 32.34
C GLU A 109 -8.78 -46.48 33.46
N GLY A 110 -8.31 -45.51 34.26
CA GLY A 110 -7.46 -45.78 35.43
C GLY A 110 -8.16 -46.66 36.47
N ARG A 111 -9.43 -46.37 36.77
CA ARG A 111 -10.23 -47.14 37.74
C ARG A 111 -10.54 -48.56 37.26
N LEU A 112 -10.72 -48.75 35.94
CA LEU A 112 -10.86 -50.09 35.36
C LEU A 112 -9.57 -50.91 35.48
N ARG A 113 -8.39 -50.29 35.33
CA ARG A 113 -7.10 -50.96 35.57
C ARG A 113 -6.95 -51.39 37.03
N ASP A 114 -7.33 -50.54 37.98
CA ASP A 114 -7.28 -50.87 39.40
C ASP A 114 -8.22 -52.03 39.76
N VAL A 115 -9.43 -52.05 39.18
CA VAL A 115 -10.38 -53.15 39.35
C VAL A 115 -9.85 -54.45 38.74
N ILE A 116 -9.24 -54.40 37.56
CA ILE A 116 -8.62 -55.58 36.93
C ILE A 116 -7.43 -56.09 37.76
N LEU A 117 -6.61 -55.19 38.30
CA LEU A 117 -5.50 -55.56 39.20
C LEU A 117 -6.00 -56.19 40.50
N ALA A 118 -7.03 -55.61 41.13
CA ALA A 118 -7.64 -56.16 42.33
C ALA A 118 -8.28 -57.55 42.06
N LEU A 119 -8.96 -57.71 40.93
CA LEU A 119 -9.53 -59.00 40.50
C LEU A 119 -8.44 -60.03 40.21
N ARG A 120 -7.31 -59.63 39.61
CA ARG A 120 -6.17 -60.52 39.37
C ARG A 120 -5.52 -60.98 40.68
N GLU A 121 -5.38 -60.09 41.65
CA GLU A 121 -4.85 -60.41 42.97
C GLU A 121 -5.80 -61.33 43.77
N PHE A 122 -7.12 -61.12 43.64
CA PHE A 122 -8.13 -62.02 44.22
C PHE A 122 -8.21 -63.38 43.51
N ALA A 123 -8.04 -63.42 42.19
CA ALA A 123 -8.00 -64.66 41.42
C ALA A 123 -6.76 -65.51 41.75
N ALA A 124 -5.64 -64.88 42.11
CA ALA A 124 -4.47 -65.61 42.61
C ALA A 124 -4.72 -66.32 43.95
N LYS A 125 -5.76 -65.92 44.71
CA LYS A 125 -6.16 -66.54 45.99
C LYS A 125 -7.34 -67.51 45.89
N ASN A 126 -8.13 -67.48 44.81
CA ASN A 126 -9.32 -68.33 44.63
C ASN A 126 -9.30 -69.01 43.26
N GLU A 127 -9.19 -70.35 43.25
CA GLU A 127 -9.11 -71.17 42.03
C GLU A 127 -10.36 -71.02 41.14
N ASP A 128 -11.54 -70.90 41.73
CA ASP A 128 -12.81 -70.72 41.00
C ASP A 128 -12.84 -69.40 40.21
N LEU A 129 -12.35 -68.31 40.81
CA LEU A 129 -12.30 -66.99 40.16
C LEU A 129 -11.28 -66.97 39.02
N ALA A 130 -10.15 -67.66 39.18
CA ALA A 130 -9.13 -67.80 38.14
C ALA A 130 -9.65 -68.56 36.92
N SER A 131 -10.51 -69.56 37.11
CA SER A 131 -11.15 -70.30 36.02
C SER A 131 -12.11 -69.41 35.20
N ILE A 132 -12.85 -68.52 35.88
CA ILE A 132 -13.80 -67.59 35.26
C ILE A 132 -13.05 -66.47 34.50
N LEU A 133 -11.95 -65.94 35.05
CA LEU A 133 -11.15 -64.93 34.34
C LEU A 133 -10.45 -65.50 33.08
N ARG A 134 -10.03 -66.77 33.11
CA ARG A 134 -9.49 -67.47 31.93
C ARG A 134 -10.52 -67.66 30.81
N SER A 135 -11.77 -67.99 31.15
CA SER A 135 -12.81 -68.20 30.13
C SER A 135 -13.14 -66.90 29.37
N TYR A 136 -13.00 -65.75 30.03
CA TYR A 136 -13.19 -64.42 29.43
C TYR A 136 -11.92 -63.80 28.80
N HIS A 137 -10.82 -64.56 28.64
CA HIS A 137 -9.54 -64.07 28.07
C HIS A 137 -8.91 -62.87 28.79
N LEU A 138 -9.26 -62.66 30.07
CA LEU A 138 -8.72 -61.56 30.90
C LEU A 138 -7.42 -61.96 31.63
N LEU A 139 -6.92 -63.19 31.39
CA LEU A 139 -5.75 -63.79 32.02
C LEU A 139 -4.99 -64.69 31.04
#